data_AF-A0A2N2EQ06-F1
#
_entry.id   AF-A0A2N2EQ06-F1
#
_cell.length_a   1.000
_cell.length_b   1.000
_cell.length_c   1.000
_cell.angle_alpha   90.00
_cell.angle_beta   90.00
_cell.angle_gamma   90.00
#
_symmetry.space_group_name_H-M   'P 1'
#
loop_
_entity.id
_entity.type
_entity.pdbx_description
1 polymer ?
#
loop_
_entity_poly.entity_id
_entity_poly.type
_entity_poly.pdbx_seq_one_letter_code
_entity_poly.pdbx_strand_id
1 'polypeptide(L)'
;MAFGEVLARYQPDEVAARIEATSPRQVSRALAAERLGVEEFAALLSPAAEPHLEELAARAHRLTVQRFGRNIFLYAPLYLSNVCSNSCAYCGFNVHNAIPRRTLTLDEIEAEARVLHGLGFRHVLLLTGEAPGV
;
A
#
# COMPACT_ATOMS: atom_id res chain seq x y z
N MET A 1 3.10 12.43 20.68
CA MET A 1 2.14 13.04 19.74
C MET A 1 1.29 11.92 19.19
N ALA A 2 -0.02 11.96 19.41
CA ALA A 2 -0.93 10.95 18.88
C ALA A 2 -1.13 11.16 17.37
N PHE A 3 -1.44 10.10 16.62
CA PHE A 3 -1.67 10.21 15.18
C PHE A 3 -2.80 11.21 14.85
N GLY A 4 -3.86 11.24 15.67
CA GLY A 4 -4.95 12.21 15.51
C GLY A 4 -4.49 13.67 15.59
N GLU A 5 -3.51 13.98 16.43
CA GLU A 5 -2.94 15.34 16.54
C GLU A 5 -2.11 15.71 15.31
N VAL A 6 -1.49 14.73 14.65
CA VAL A 6 -0.79 14.94 13.39
C VAL A 6 -1.80 15.14 12.27
N LEU A 7 -2.82 14.29 12.19
CA LEU A 7 -3.85 14.36 11.16
C LEU A 7 -4.62 15.68 11.21
N ALA A 8 -4.92 16.19 12.41
CA ALA A 8 -5.62 17.46 12.58
C ALA A 8 -4.86 18.68 12.00
N ARG A 9 -3.54 18.55 11.75
CA ARG A 9 -2.73 19.60 11.11
C ARG A 9 -2.96 19.72 9.61
N TYR A 10 -3.60 18.73 8.99
CA TYR A 10 -3.78 18.65 7.55
C TYR A 10 -5.28 18.71 7.23
N GLN A 11 -5.75 19.86 6.77
CA GLN A 11 -7.11 19.99 6.25
C GLN A 11 -7.15 19.44 4.81
N PRO A 12 -8.01 18.46 4.48
CA PRO A 12 -8.02 17.81 3.17
C PRO A 12 -8.12 18.77 1.99
N ASP A 13 -9.00 19.77 2.08
CA ASP A 13 -9.23 20.75 1.01
C ASP A 13 -8.00 21.65 0.80
N GLU A 14 -7.32 22.03 1.88
CA GLU A 14 -6.08 22.81 1.79
C GLU A 14 -4.94 21.99 1.18
N VAL A 15 -4.85 20.70 1.53
CA VAL A 15 -3.87 19.78 0.96
C VAL A 15 -4.12 19.59 -0.53
N ALA A 16 -5.37 19.37 -0.93
CA ALA A 16 -5.75 19.21 -2.33
C ALA A 16 -5.47 20.51 -3.13
N ALA A 17 -5.93 21.66 -2.63
CA ALA A 17 -5.68 22.95 -3.27
C ALA A 17 -4.18 23.24 -3.44
N ARG A 18 -3.36 22.87 -2.45
CA ARG A 18 -1.90 23.00 -2.54
C ARG A 18 -1.29 22.09 -3.61
N ILE A 19 -1.74 20.84 -3.71
CA ILE A 19 -1.28 19.91 -4.76
C ILE A 19 -1.64 20.48 -6.13
N GLU A 20 -2.90 20.87 -6.33
CA GLU A 20 -3.40 21.44 -7.59
C GLU A 20 -2.68 22.74 -7.98
N ALA A 21 -2.34 23.60 -7.00
CA ALA A 21 -1.67 24.87 -7.24
C ALA A 21 -0.13 24.75 -7.45
N THR A 22 0.42 23.53 -7.49
CA THR A 22 1.87 23.35 -7.65
C THR A 22 2.33 23.82 -9.03
N SER A 23 3.35 24.68 -9.03
CA SER A 23 4.00 25.15 -10.27
C SER A 23 5.07 24.16 -10.79
N PRO A 24 5.37 24.17 -12.10
CA PRO A 24 6.48 23.38 -12.67
C PRO A 24 7.83 23.64 -11.97
N ARG A 25 8.07 24.87 -11.50
CA ARG A 25 9.29 25.20 -10.75
C ARG A 25 9.39 24.45 -9.43
N GLN A 26 8.27 24.26 -8.73
CA GLN A 26 8.22 23.48 -7.49
C GLN A 26 8.49 22.00 -7.77
N VAL A 27 7.95 21.47 -8.87
CA VAL A 27 8.24 20.11 -9.33
C VAL A 27 9.73 19.94 -9.63
N SER A 28 10.34 20.85 -10.40
CA SER A 28 11.79 20.79 -10.68
C SER A 28 12.63 20.84 -9.41
N ARG A 29 12.24 21.64 -8.40
CA ARG A 29 12.90 21.68 -7.10
C ARG A 29 12.79 20.34 -6.36
N ALA A 30 11.61 19.71 -6.37
CA ALA A 30 11.38 18.41 -5.75
C ALA A 30 12.17 17.28 -6.44
N LEU A 31 12.25 17.31 -7.78
CA LEU A 31 13.05 16.37 -8.57
C LEU A 31 14.55 16.46 -8.24
N ALA A 32 15.06 17.66 -8.00
CA ALA A 32 16.46 17.89 -7.63
C ALA A 32 16.76 17.66 -6.13
N ALA A 33 15.75 17.54 -5.28
CA ALA A 33 15.94 17.42 -3.83
C ALA A 33 16.56 16.07 -3.46
N GLU A 34 17.61 16.06 -2.64
CA GLU A 34 18.25 14.84 -2.13
C GLU A 34 17.31 14.06 -1.19
N ARG A 35 16.54 14.77 -0.37
CA ARG A 35 15.54 14.23 0.56
C ARG A 35 14.18 14.87 0.29
N LEU A 36 13.15 14.05 0.19
CA LEU A 36 11.78 14.49 -0.05
C LEU A 36 11.05 14.67 1.29
N GLY A 37 10.57 15.89 1.55
CA GLY A 37 9.62 16.16 2.64
C GLY A 37 8.18 16.13 2.16
N VAL A 38 7.26 16.56 3.02
CA VAL A 38 5.82 16.61 2.70
C VAL A 38 5.52 17.58 1.56
N GLU A 39 6.22 18.71 1.48
CA GLU A 39 6.02 19.70 0.42
C GLU A 39 6.55 19.21 -0.94
N GLU A 40 7.72 18.59 -0.97
CA GLU A 40 8.23 17.98 -2.20
C GLU A 40 7.34 16.83 -2.64
N PHE A 41 6.84 16.01 -1.71
CA PHE A 41 5.93 14.93 -2.03
C PHE A 41 4.61 15.45 -2.63
N ALA A 42 4.01 16.49 -2.03
CA ALA A 42 2.82 17.15 -2.58
C ALA A 42 3.08 17.68 -4.00
N ALA A 43 4.26 18.28 -4.24
CA ALA A 43 4.61 18.76 -5.57
C ALA A 43 4.72 17.62 -6.60
N LEU A 44 5.28 16.47 -6.23
CA LEU A 44 5.42 15.31 -7.11
C LEU A 44 4.10 14.57 -7.39
N LEU A 45 3.06 14.80 -6.58
CA LEU A 45 1.71 14.29 -6.80
C LEU A 45 0.84 15.22 -7.66
N SER A 46 1.30 16.42 -7.96
CA SER A 46 0.51 17.44 -8.66
C SER A 46 0.34 17.15 -10.16
N PRO A 47 -0.69 17.71 -10.82
CA PRO A 47 -0.81 17.66 -12.28
C PRO A 47 0.41 18.22 -13.01
N ALA A 48 1.08 19.24 -12.43
CA ALA A 48 2.30 19.80 -13.00
C ALA A 48 3.48 18.81 -13.05
N ALA A 49 3.42 17.70 -12.29
CA ALA A 49 4.42 16.64 -12.31
C ALA A 49 4.12 15.54 -13.34
N GLU A 50 2.94 15.53 -13.97
CA GLU A 50 2.55 14.51 -14.96
C GLU A 50 3.55 14.38 -16.12
N PRO A 51 4.12 15.47 -16.70
CA PRO A 51 5.13 15.34 -17.75
C PRO A 51 6.44 14.68 -17.29
N HIS A 52 6.66 14.52 -15.99
CA HIS A 52 7.88 13.99 -15.38
C HIS A 52 7.73 12.55 -14.87
N LEU A 53 6.64 11.84 -15.19
CA LEU A 53 6.41 10.47 -14.72
C LEU A 53 7.56 9.50 -15.06
N GLU A 54 8.11 9.58 -16.27
CA GLU A 54 9.24 8.73 -16.68
C GLU A 54 10.53 9.08 -15.93
N GLU A 55 10.77 10.36 -15.65
CA GLU A 55 11.91 10.81 -14.84
C GLU A 55 11.79 10.30 -13.39
N LEU A 56 10.58 10.36 -12.84
CA LEU A 56 10.24 9.83 -11.52
C LEU A 56 10.40 8.31 -11.47
N ALA A 57 9.91 7.59 -12.47
CA ALA A 57 10.07 6.14 -12.59
C ALA A 57 11.55 5.75 -12.66
N ALA A 58 12.34 6.44 -13.48
CA ALA A 58 13.78 6.22 -13.58
C ALA A 58 14.51 6.50 -12.26
N ARG A 59 14.15 7.59 -11.56
CA ARG A 59 14.70 7.91 -10.24
C ARG A 59 14.35 6.84 -9.20
N ALA A 60 13.09 6.43 -9.13
CA ALA A 60 12.62 5.38 -8.23
C ALA A 60 13.35 4.06 -8.51
N HIS A 61 13.48 3.68 -9.78
CA HIS A 61 14.21 2.48 -10.19
C HIS A 61 15.69 2.51 -9.74
N ARG A 62 16.40 3.62 -9.98
CA ARG A 62 17.80 3.76 -9.53
C ARG A 62 17.93 3.58 -8.02
N LEU A 63 17.06 4.23 -7.24
CA LEU A 63 17.06 4.12 -5.78
C LEU A 63 16.74 2.69 -5.30
N THR A 64 15.78 2.03 -5.95
CA THR A 64 15.44 0.63 -5.67
C THR A 64 16.62 -0.29 -5.95
N VAL A 65 17.28 -0.17 -7.11
CA VAL A 65 18.46 -0.98 -7.45
C VAL A 65 19.64 -0.69 -6.52
N GLN A 66 19.86 0.58 -6.15
CA GLN A 66 20.92 0.96 -5.21
C GLN A 66 20.73 0.32 -3.83
N ARG A 67 19.49 0.20 -3.35
CA ARG A 67 19.19 -0.31 -1.99
C ARG A 67 18.96 -1.81 -1.94
N PHE A 68 18.31 -2.37 -2.96
CA PHE A 68 17.81 -3.75 -2.95
C PHE A 68 18.43 -4.63 -4.04
N GLY A 69 19.27 -4.06 -4.92
CA GLY A 69 19.79 -4.75 -6.08
C GLY A 69 18.70 -5.05 -7.11
N ARG A 70 18.89 -6.11 -7.89
CA ARG A 70 17.90 -6.60 -8.88
C ARG A 70 17.08 -7.77 -8.36
N ASN A 71 17.02 -7.94 -7.03
CA ASN A 71 16.32 -9.04 -6.40
C ASN A 71 14.81 -8.78 -6.39
N ILE A 72 14.03 -9.75 -6.85
CA ILE A 72 12.57 -9.74 -6.75
C ILE A 72 12.17 -10.74 -5.67
N PHE A 73 11.59 -10.25 -4.58
CA PHE A 73 11.09 -11.10 -3.51
C PHE A 73 9.70 -11.63 -3.86
N LEU A 74 9.56 -12.96 -3.87
CA LEU A 74 8.29 -13.62 -4.12
C LEU A 74 7.69 -14.12 -2.80
N TYR A 75 6.42 -13.83 -2.59
CA TYR A 75 5.61 -14.38 -1.52
C TYR A 75 4.23 -14.74 -2.05
N ALA A 76 3.57 -15.69 -1.40
CA ALA A 76 2.20 -16.06 -1.72
C ALA A 76 1.25 -15.65 -0.58
N PRO A 77 0.12 -15.00 -0.88
CA PRO A 77 -0.93 -14.80 0.12
C PRO A 77 -1.66 -16.12 0.40
N LEU A 78 -1.93 -16.39 1.69
CA LEU A 78 -2.79 -17.48 2.14
C LEU A 78 -3.91 -16.90 3.01
N TYR A 79 -5.13 -16.90 2.47
CA TYR A 79 -6.32 -16.41 3.16
C TYR A 79 -6.87 -17.51 4.07
N LEU A 80 -6.72 -17.33 5.39
CA LEU A 80 -7.17 -18.29 6.39
C LEU A 80 -8.64 -18.10 6.78
N SER A 81 -9.15 -16.86 6.72
CA SER A 81 -10.55 -16.58 7.00
C SER A 81 -11.03 -15.34 6.25
N ASN A 82 -12.27 -15.38 5.75
CA ASN A 82 -12.97 -14.22 5.21
C ASN A 82 -14.08 -13.70 6.15
N VAL A 83 -14.17 -14.21 7.38
CA VAL A 83 -15.07 -13.69 8.42
C VAL A 83 -14.52 -12.36 8.92
N CYS A 84 -15.36 -11.32 8.96
CA CYS A 84 -14.94 -9.99 9.41
C CYS A 84 -16.13 -9.28 10.07
N SER A 85 -15.87 -8.58 11.18
CA SER A 85 -16.84 -7.73 11.88
C SER A 85 -16.83 -6.28 11.38
N ASN A 86 -15.86 -5.89 10.56
CA ASN A 86 -15.73 -4.53 10.03
C ASN A 86 -16.60 -4.29 8.79
N SER A 87 -16.91 -3.02 8.56
CA SER A 87 -17.74 -2.54 7.44
C SER A 87 -16.97 -1.61 6.49
N CYS A 88 -15.70 -1.89 6.22
CA CYS A 88 -14.88 -1.07 5.33
C CYS A 88 -15.53 -0.97 3.95
N ALA A 89 -15.78 0.27 3.47
CA ALA A 89 -16.55 0.53 2.25
C ALA A 89 -15.93 -0.07 0.98
N TYR A 90 -14.61 -0.27 0.98
CA TYR A 90 -13.83 -0.80 -0.15
C TYR A 90 -13.54 -2.30 -0.05
N CYS A 91 -13.94 -2.98 1.03
CA CYS A 91 -13.49 -4.34 1.32
C CYS A 91 -14.54 -5.40 0.93
N GLY A 92 -14.11 -6.42 0.18
CA GLY A 92 -14.97 -7.57 -0.14
C GLY A 92 -15.42 -8.38 1.08
N PHE A 93 -14.63 -8.38 2.17
CA PHE A 93 -14.99 -9.08 3.42
C PHE A 93 -15.89 -8.24 4.33
N ASN A 94 -16.29 -7.04 3.93
CA ASN A 94 -17.24 -6.20 4.67
C ASN A 94 -18.40 -7.04 5.22
N VAL A 95 -18.68 -6.91 6.52
CA VAL A 95 -19.68 -7.70 7.26
C VAL A 95 -21.07 -7.69 6.61
N HIS A 96 -21.42 -6.62 5.90
CA HIS A 96 -22.71 -6.48 5.22
C HIS A 96 -22.78 -7.18 3.86
N ASN A 97 -21.64 -7.63 3.31
CA ASN A 97 -21.64 -8.37 2.06
C ASN A 97 -22.17 -9.80 2.28
N ALA A 98 -23.18 -10.17 1.49
CA ALA A 98 -23.78 -11.50 1.46
C ALA A 98 -22.90 -12.48 0.66
N ILE A 99 -21.76 -12.84 1.24
CA ILE A 99 -20.83 -13.84 0.68
C ILE A 99 -20.74 -15.06 1.60
N PRO A 100 -20.44 -16.26 1.07
CA PRO A 100 -20.13 -17.42 1.90
C PRO A 100 -18.96 -17.11 2.83
N ARG A 101 -19.17 -17.31 4.13
CA ARG A 101 -18.16 -17.09 5.16
C ARG A 101 -17.49 -18.40 5.54
N ARG A 102 -16.16 -18.37 5.64
CA ARG A 102 -15.34 -19.55 5.94
C ARG A 102 -14.09 -19.14 6.70
N THR A 103 -13.75 -19.96 7.67
CA THR A 103 -12.44 -20.04 8.30
C THR A 103 -11.90 -21.43 8.01
N LEU A 104 -10.67 -21.51 7.52
CA LEU A 104 -10.01 -22.78 7.25
C LEU A 104 -9.69 -23.50 8.56
N THR A 105 -9.82 -24.83 8.55
CA THR A 105 -9.30 -25.66 9.66
C THR A 105 -7.78 -25.75 9.59
N LEU A 106 -7.12 -26.19 10.67
CA LEU A 106 -5.67 -26.39 10.66
C LEU A 106 -5.20 -27.37 9.57
N ASP A 107 -5.97 -28.44 9.34
CA ASP A 107 -5.67 -29.43 8.29
C ASP A 107 -5.78 -28.81 6.89
N GLU A 108 -6.79 -27.96 6.65
CA GLU A 108 -6.95 -27.24 5.39
C GLU A 108 -5.82 -26.22 5.19
N ILE A 109 -5.44 -25.49 6.25
CA ILE A 109 -4.31 -24.55 6.22
C ILE A 109 -3.01 -25.29 5.85
N GLU A 110 -2.77 -26.45 6.46
CA GLU A 110 -1.59 -27.25 6.14
C GLU A 110 -1.63 -27.75 4.69
N ALA A 111 -2.78 -28.21 4.20
CA ALA A 111 -2.95 -28.65 2.82
C ALA A 111 -2.60 -27.52 1.82
N GLU A 112 -3.15 -26.32 2.02
CA GLU A 112 -2.86 -25.15 1.19
C GLU A 112 -1.38 -24.74 1.28
N ALA A 113 -0.80 -24.75 2.49
CA ALA A 113 0.61 -24.44 2.69
C ALA A 113 1.55 -25.43 1.98
N ARG A 114 1.21 -26.72 1.95
CA ARG A 114 1.95 -27.76 1.21
C ARG A 114 1.90 -27.52 -0.29
N VAL A 115 0.75 -27.08 -0.83
CA VAL A 115 0.63 -26.69 -2.25
C VAL A 115 1.58 -25.53 -2.56
N LEU A 116 1.54 -24.46 -1.76
CA LEU A 116 2.44 -23.30 -1.93
C LEU A 116 3.92 -23.69 -1.84
N HIS A 117 4.26 -24.58 -0.90
CA HIS A 117 5.62 -25.09 -0.76
C HIS A 117 6.06 -25.87 -2.01
N GLY A 118 5.19 -26.73 -2.56
CA GLY A 118 5.41 -27.48 -3.79
C GLY A 118 5.59 -26.59 -5.02
N LEU A 119 4.94 -25.43 -5.05
CA LEU A 119 5.11 -24.39 -6.07
C LEU A 119 6.40 -23.56 -5.91
N GLY A 120 7.20 -23.82 -4.88
CA GLY A 120 8.47 -23.14 -4.64
C GLY A 120 8.38 -21.89 -3.76
N PHE A 121 7.20 -21.52 -3.26
CA PHE A 121 7.08 -20.41 -2.31
C PHE A 121 7.71 -20.76 -0.97
N ARG A 122 8.44 -19.80 -0.40
CA ARG A 122 9.11 -19.91 0.92
C ARG A 122 8.71 -18.81 1.88
N HIS A 123 8.04 -17.77 1.37
CA HIS A 123 7.45 -16.69 2.15
C HIS A 123 5.95 -16.71 1.90
N VAL A 124 5.17 -16.83 2.98
CA VAL A 124 3.71 -16.86 2.93
C VAL A 124 3.19 -15.70 3.78
N LEU A 125 2.28 -14.92 3.21
CA LEU A 125 1.57 -13.86 3.91
C LEU A 125 0.23 -14.42 4.38
N LEU A 126 0.05 -14.57 5.69
CA LEU A 126 -1.21 -15.03 6.27
C LEU A 126 -2.20 -13.87 6.34
N LEU A 127 -3.40 -14.07 5.80
CA LEU A 127 -4.44 -13.05 5.76
C LEU A 127 -5.73 -13.56 6.39
N THR A 128 -6.37 -12.71 7.18
CA THR A 128 -7.68 -12.96 7.76
C THR A 128 -8.54 -11.70 7.63
N GLY A 129 -9.86 -11.86 7.65
CA GLY A 129 -10.72 -10.80 8.17
C GLY A 129 -10.49 -10.60 9.68
N GLU A 130 -11.08 -9.55 10.24
CA GLU A 130 -11.00 -9.26 11.67
C GLU A 130 -12.30 -9.70 12.33
N ALA A 131 -12.29 -10.81 13.06
CA ALA A 131 -13.46 -11.35 13.75
C ALA A 131 -13.06 -11.96 15.10
N PRO A 132 -12.92 -11.15 16.16
CA PRO A 132 -12.53 -11.65 17.47
C PRO A 132 -13.57 -12.64 18.02
N GLY A 133 -13.12 -13.84 18.40
CA GLY A 133 -13.97 -14.85 19.05
C GLY A 133 -14.81 -15.73 18.11
N VAL A 134 -14.52 -15.70 16.80
CA VAL A 134 -15.03 -16.66 15.81
C VAL A 134 -13.96 -17.66 15.45
#